data_AF-A0A7Y2G2Z1-F1
#
_entry.id   AF-A0A7Y2G2Z1-F1
#
_cell.length_a   1.000
_cell.length_b   1.000
_cell.length_c   1.000
_cell.angle_alpha   90.00
_cell.angle_beta   90.00
_cell.angle_gamma   90.00
#
_symmetry.space_group_name_H-M   'P 1'
#
loop_
_entity.id
_entity.type
_entity.pdbx_description
1 polymer ?
#
loop_
_entity_poly.entity_id
_entity_poly.type
_entity_poly.pdbx_seq_one_letter_code
_entity_poly.pdbx_strand_id
1 'polypeptide(L)'
;MIARTTRFTAMLLIVGSLAGCRLYGGYDSAETIREEISVVLSEYRAGFERASQDLSRIERATGNELVASFAEKFRMAVEEHEEQLTIASNSASDALERGGYRKVSRALGLLVAQKTTAQESYRSILVHAAESAGLPMVPGLDSTPRQAVPAYYQRSAGDSLPTVDSILEALAI
;
A
#
# COMPACT_ATOMS: atom_id res chain seq x y z
N MET A 1 15.60 -52.50 46.81
CA MET A 1 16.30 -51.32 46.24
C MET A 1 15.62 -50.88 44.92
N ILE A 2 14.29 -50.68 44.91
CA ILE A 2 13.48 -50.45 43.68
C ILE A 2 12.47 -49.29 43.89
N ALA A 3 12.83 -48.28 44.68
CA ALA A 3 11.91 -47.17 45.02
C ALA A 3 12.41 -45.78 44.57
N ARG A 4 13.59 -45.70 43.96
CA ARG A 4 14.22 -44.42 43.60
C ARG A 4 14.07 -44.02 42.12
N THR A 5 13.69 -44.96 41.26
CA THR A 5 13.62 -44.73 39.80
C THR A 5 12.28 -44.21 39.30
N THR A 6 11.20 -44.31 40.08
CA THR A 6 9.85 -43.84 39.68
C THR A 6 9.60 -42.35 39.90
N ARG A 7 10.40 -41.69 40.74
CA ARG A 7 10.24 -40.25 41.02
C ARG A 7 10.88 -39.36 39.95
N PHE A 8 11.93 -39.83 39.29
CA PHE A 8 12.62 -39.08 38.24
C PHE A 8 11.87 -39.09 36.90
N THR A 9 11.19 -40.18 36.57
CA THR A 9 10.37 -40.28 35.35
C THR A 9 9.10 -39.44 35.41
N ALA A 10 8.47 -39.30 36.58
CA ALA A 10 7.29 -38.45 36.75
C ALA A 10 7.62 -36.94 36.61
N MET A 11 8.81 -36.50 37.04
CA MET A 11 9.22 -35.10 36.96
C MET A 11 9.61 -34.68 35.52
N LEU A 12 10.19 -35.59 34.74
CA LEU A 12 10.54 -35.34 33.33
C LEU A 12 9.31 -35.23 32.41
N LEU A 13 8.19 -35.89 32.77
CA LEU A 13 6.92 -35.82 32.03
C LEU A 13 6.15 -34.50 32.26
N ILE A 14 6.34 -33.84 33.40
CA ILE A 14 5.70 -32.54 33.71
C ILE A 14 6.48 -31.39 33.07
N VAL A 15 7.81 -31.48 33.00
CA VAL A 15 8.64 -30.44 32.34
C VAL A 15 8.50 -30.50 30.81
N GLY A 16 8.26 -31.69 30.24
CA GLY A 16 8.00 -31.85 28.80
C GLY A 16 6.64 -31.32 28.32
N SER A 17 5.61 -31.34 29.17
CA SER A 17 4.26 -30.87 28.80
C SER A 17 4.08 -29.35 28.90
N LEU A 18 4.94 -28.65 29.66
CA LEU A 18 4.97 -27.19 29.70
C LEU A 18 5.83 -26.56 28.58
N ALA A 19 6.70 -27.33 27.94
CA ALA A 19 7.49 -26.90 26.79
C ALA A 19 6.82 -27.21 25.43
N GLY A 20 5.66 -27.89 25.44
CA GLY A 20 5.07 -28.54 24.27
C GLY A 20 3.97 -27.80 23.50
N CYS A 21 3.63 -26.54 23.81
CA CYS A 21 2.57 -25.78 23.09
C CYS A 21 2.99 -24.39 22.59
N ARG A 22 4.28 -24.14 22.37
CA ARG A 22 4.77 -22.96 21.62
C ARG A 22 5.77 -23.35 20.52
N LEU A 23 5.55 -24.53 19.94
CA LEU A 23 6.32 -25.03 18.81
C LEU A 23 5.66 -24.53 17.51
N TYR A 24 6.34 -23.63 16.80
CA TYR A 24 6.03 -23.21 15.42
C TYR A 24 4.64 -22.58 15.18
N GLY A 25 4.54 -21.27 15.41
CA GLY A 25 3.39 -20.46 14.94
C GLY A 25 3.49 -18.96 15.19
N GLY A 26 4.62 -18.48 15.73
CA GLY A 26 4.81 -17.09 16.15
C GLY A 26 5.34 -16.17 15.05
N TYR A 27 4.67 -16.10 13.89
CA TYR A 27 4.95 -15.08 12.87
C TYR A 27 3.72 -14.28 12.41
N ASP A 28 2.50 -14.65 12.80
CA ASP A 28 1.27 -13.89 12.52
C ASP A 28 0.40 -13.85 13.78
N SER A 29 0.84 -13.13 14.80
CA SER A 29 -0.08 -12.85 15.91
C SER A 29 -1.18 -11.93 15.41
N ALA A 30 -2.43 -12.14 15.83
CA ALA A 30 -3.53 -11.25 15.46
C ALA A 30 -3.19 -9.79 15.75
N GLU A 31 -2.39 -9.53 16.79
CA GLU A 31 -1.92 -8.19 17.17
C GLU A 31 -1.01 -7.54 16.12
N THR A 32 -0.08 -8.31 15.55
CA THR A 32 0.82 -7.82 14.49
C THR A 32 0.03 -7.35 13.27
N ILE A 33 -1.00 -8.10 12.86
CA ILE A 33 -1.86 -7.71 11.73
C ILE A 33 -2.68 -6.45 12.07
N ARG A 34 -3.10 -6.26 13.33
CA ARG A 34 -3.79 -5.02 13.75
C ARG A 34 -2.89 -3.81 13.64
N GLU A 35 -1.64 -3.92 14.11
CA GLU A 35 -0.63 -2.88 13.96
C GLU A 35 -0.40 -2.56 12.47
N GLU A 36 -0.26 -3.59 11.63
CA GLU A 36 -0.02 -3.42 10.20
C GLU A 36 -1.20 -2.71 9.49
N ILE A 37 -2.45 -3.02 9.85
CA ILE A 37 -3.63 -2.27 9.34
C ILE A 37 -3.50 -0.79 9.67
N SER A 38 -3.10 -0.45 10.90
CA SER A 38 -2.97 0.96 11.31
C SER A 38 -1.90 1.69 10.50
N VAL A 39 -0.75 1.04 10.26
CA VAL A 39 0.34 1.57 9.43
C VAL A 39 -0.14 1.79 8.00
N VAL A 40 -0.69 0.75 7.35
CA VAL A 40 -1.14 0.86 5.95
C VAL A 40 -2.24 1.92 5.80
N LEU A 41 -3.18 1.99 6.76
CA LEU A 41 -4.24 3.00 6.71
C LEU A 41 -3.68 4.42 6.87
N SER A 42 -2.71 4.63 7.75
CA SER A 42 -2.03 5.91 7.90
C SER A 42 -1.28 6.32 6.63
N GLU A 43 -0.58 5.38 5.98
CA GLU A 43 0.10 5.63 4.72
C GLU A 43 -0.87 5.93 3.58
N TYR A 44 -2.03 5.27 3.58
CA TYR A 44 -3.09 5.51 2.59
C TYR A 44 -3.66 6.93 2.75
N ARG A 45 -3.98 7.34 3.99
CA ARG A 45 -4.41 8.72 4.32
C ARG A 45 -3.35 9.76 3.95
N ALA A 46 -2.09 9.52 4.28
CA ALA A 46 -0.99 10.42 3.89
C ALA A 46 -0.81 10.51 2.37
N GLY A 47 -1.18 9.45 1.63
CA GLY A 47 -1.26 9.47 0.17
C GLY A 47 -2.37 10.40 -0.32
N PHE A 48 -3.56 10.31 0.29
CA PHE A 48 -4.69 11.19 -0.04
C PHE A 48 -4.37 12.65 0.24
N GLU A 49 -3.81 12.97 1.41
CA GLU A 49 -3.44 14.35 1.76
C GLU A 49 -2.46 14.96 0.77
N ARG A 50 -1.45 14.19 0.35
CA ARG A 50 -0.50 14.62 -0.69
C ARG A 50 -1.20 14.87 -2.03
N ALA A 51 -2.05 13.94 -2.47
CA ALA A 51 -2.80 14.09 -3.71
C ALA A 51 -3.74 15.31 -3.67
N SER A 52 -4.42 15.57 -2.56
CA SER A 52 -5.29 16.74 -2.40
C SER A 52 -4.51 18.05 -2.43
N GLN A 53 -3.30 18.08 -1.86
CA GLN A 53 -2.40 19.24 -1.97
C GLN A 53 -1.91 19.44 -3.41
N ASP A 54 -1.59 18.34 -4.11
CA ASP A 54 -1.19 18.36 -5.51
C ASP A 54 -2.30 18.87 -6.41
N LEU A 55 -3.54 18.38 -6.24
CA LEU A 55 -4.73 18.90 -6.93
C LEU A 55 -4.87 20.41 -6.71
N SER A 56 -4.73 20.87 -5.47
CA SER A 56 -4.80 22.30 -5.14
C SER A 56 -3.71 23.13 -5.82
N ARG A 57 -2.57 22.54 -6.21
CA ARG A 57 -1.55 23.22 -7.02
C ARG A 57 -1.95 23.24 -8.49
N ILE A 58 -2.43 22.10 -9.01
CA ILE A 58 -2.87 21.97 -10.41
C ILE A 58 -4.01 22.94 -10.70
N GLU A 59 -5.00 23.06 -9.81
CA GLU A 59 -6.14 23.98 -9.99
C GLU A 59 -5.75 25.46 -9.89
N ARG A 60 -4.66 25.78 -9.19
CA ARG A 60 -4.11 27.15 -9.15
C ARG A 60 -3.27 27.47 -10.38
N ALA A 61 -2.80 26.46 -11.12
CA ALA A 61 -2.07 26.68 -12.35
C ALA A 61 -3.05 27.20 -13.41
N THR A 62 -2.89 28.46 -13.78
CA THR A 62 -3.57 29.05 -14.94
C THR A 62 -2.85 28.57 -16.20
N GLY A 63 -3.56 27.95 -17.14
CA GLY A 63 -2.92 27.38 -18.33
C GLY A 63 -3.85 27.10 -19.49
N ASN A 64 -3.29 26.45 -20.51
CA ASN A 64 -3.98 26.01 -21.72
C ASN A 64 -4.94 24.81 -21.43
N GLU A 65 -5.61 24.32 -22.48
CA GLU A 65 -6.56 23.19 -22.39
C GLU A 65 -5.95 21.92 -21.78
N LEU A 66 -4.63 21.69 -21.91
CA LEU A 66 -3.96 20.53 -21.35
C LEU A 66 -3.91 20.58 -19.81
N VAL A 67 -3.69 21.77 -19.22
CA VAL A 67 -3.73 21.95 -17.77
C VAL A 67 -5.15 21.70 -17.23
N ALA A 68 -6.17 22.17 -17.94
CA ALA A 68 -7.57 21.91 -17.58
C ALA A 68 -7.92 20.41 -17.65
N SER A 69 -7.48 19.71 -18.70
CA SER A 69 -7.69 18.26 -18.84
C SER A 69 -6.95 17.47 -17.76
N PHE A 70 -5.72 17.88 -17.41
CA PHE A 70 -4.94 17.27 -16.34
C PHE A 70 -5.61 17.48 -14.97
N ALA A 71 -6.07 18.70 -14.67
CA ALA A 71 -6.80 19.01 -13.45
C ALA A 71 -8.05 18.14 -13.28
N GLU A 72 -8.83 17.96 -14.35
CA GLU A 72 -10.05 17.15 -14.32
C GLU A 72 -9.75 15.68 -13.98
N LYS A 73 -8.80 15.07 -14.72
CA LYS A 73 -8.41 13.67 -14.48
C LYS A 73 -7.88 13.47 -13.06
N PHE A 74 -7.07 14.41 -12.59
CA PHE A 74 -6.49 14.35 -11.26
C PHE A 74 -7.57 14.51 -10.17
N ARG A 75 -8.54 15.40 -10.37
CA ARG A 75 -9.68 15.59 -9.45
C ARG A 75 -10.50 14.30 -9.33
N MET A 76 -10.88 13.69 -10.45
CA MET A 76 -11.61 12.42 -10.43
C MET A 76 -10.86 11.33 -9.63
N ALA A 77 -9.54 11.24 -9.76
CA ALA A 77 -8.74 10.28 -8.99
C ALA A 77 -8.67 10.62 -7.49
N VAL A 78 -8.68 11.90 -7.11
CA VAL A 78 -8.76 12.32 -5.70
C VAL A 78 -10.12 11.99 -5.11
N GLU A 79 -11.21 12.25 -5.82
CA GLU A 79 -12.58 11.90 -5.41
C GLU A 79 -12.73 10.38 -5.23
N GLU A 80 -12.24 9.59 -6.18
CA GLU A 80 -12.25 8.13 -6.09
C GLU A 80 -11.42 7.63 -4.89
N HIS A 81 -10.25 8.23 -4.64
CA HIS A 81 -9.42 7.89 -3.48
C HIS A 81 -10.13 8.21 -2.16
N GLU A 82 -10.84 9.33 -2.05
CA GLU A 82 -11.62 9.67 -0.86
C GLU A 82 -12.71 8.62 -0.58
N GLU A 83 -13.45 8.22 -1.61
CA GLU A 83 -14.48 7.18 -1.51
C GLU A 83 -13.87 5.84 -1.07
N GLN A 84 -12.80 5.40 -1.75
CA GLN A 84 -12.11 4.15 -1.44
C GLN A 84 -11.52 4.15 -0.03
N LEU A 85 -10.93 5.27 0.41
CA LEU A 85 -10.36 5.44 1.74
C LEU A 85 -11.45 5.34 2.82
N THR A 86 -12.62 5.91 2.57
CA THR A 86 -13.78 5.81 3.47
C THR A 86 -14.22 4.35 3.61
N ILE A 87 -14.39 3.65 2.49
CA ILE A 87 -14.75 2.22 2.47
C ILE A 87 -13.70 1.38 3.19
N ALA A 88 -12.41 1.63 2.92
CA ALA A 88 -11.28 0.93 3.51
C ALA A 88 -11.23 1.12 5.02
N SER A 89 -11.37 2.36 5.49
CA SER A 89 -11.34 2.72 6.91
C SER A 89 -12.49 2.06 7.67
N ASN A 90 -13.70 2.07 7.11
CA ASN A 90 -14.86 1.42 7.73
C ASN A 90 -14.69 -0.11 7.79
N SER A 91 -14.22 -0.71 6.70
CA SER A 91 -13.97 -2.15 6.63
C SER A 91 -12.88 -2.61 7.61
N ALA A 92 -11.81 -1.82 7.73
CA ALA A 92 -10.75 -2.04 8.70
C ALA A 92 -11.28 -1.95 10.14
N SER A 93 -12.06 -0.91 10.48
CA SER A 93 -12.65 -0.75 11.81
C SER A 93 -13.55 -1.93 12.19
N ASP A 94 -14.46 -2.34 11.31
CA ASP A 94 -15.36 -3.48 11.55
C ASP A 94 -14.61 -4.82 11.66
N ALA A 95 -13.51 -4.97 10.93
CA ALA A 95 -12.65 -6.14 11.05
C ALA A 95 -11.89 -6.16 12.39
N LEU A 96 -11.40 -5.01 12.86
CA LEU A 96 -10.67 -4.87 14.12
C LEU A 96 -11.56 -5.09 15.35
N GLU A 97 -12.78 -4.54 15.33
CA GLU A 97 -13.72 -4.61 16.46
C GLU A 97 -14.40 -5.96 16.61
N ARG A 98 -14.81 -6.57 15.49
CA ARG A 98 -15.75 -7.71 15.48
C ARG A 98 -15.19 -8.94 14.77
N GLY A 99 -13.96 -8.86 14.24
CA GLY A 99 -13.37 -9.89 13.41
C GLY A 99 -12.43 -10.84 14.15
N GLY A 100 -12.52 -12.13 13.81
CA GLY A 100 -11.44 -13.07 14.08
C GLY A 100 -10.27 -12.88 13.11
N TYR A 101 -9.14 -13.55 13.38
CA TYR A 101 -7.89 -13.49 12.60
C TYR A 101 -8.10 -13.46 11.07
N ARG A 102 -8.92 -14.36 10.52
CA ARG A 102 -9.19 -14.43 9.08
C ARG A 102 -9.85 -13.16 8.51
N LYS A 103 -10.71 -12.50 9.27
CA LYS A 103 -11.39 -11.26 8.84
C LYS A 103 -10.41 -10.10 8.85
N VAL A 104 -9.58 -10.00 9.90
CA VAL A 104 -8.52 -8.99 10.03
C VAL A 104 -7.50 -9.13 8.90
N SER A 105 -7.01 -10.35 8.64
CA SER A 105 -6.06 -10.62 7.54
C SER A 105 -6.64 -10.25 6.17
N ARG A 106 -7.92 -10.55 5.91
CA ARG A 106 -8.57 -10.13 4.66
C ARG A 106 -8.73 -8.62 4.54
N ALA A 107 -9.06 -7.94 5.65
CA ALA A 107 -9.18 -6.49 5.67
C ALA A 107 -7.83 -5.82 5.36
N LEU A 108 -6.72 -6.34 5.92
CA LEU A 108 -5.38 -5.89 5.57
C LEU A 108 -5.10 -6.06 4.06
N GLY A 109 -5.38 -7.24 3.51
CA GLY A 109 -5.16 -7.49 2.08
C GLY A 109 -5.96 -6.55 1.17
N LEU A 110 -7.23 -6.29 1.51
CA LEU A 110 -8.07 -5.33 0.78
C LEU A 110 -7.52 -3.91 0.87
N LEU A 111 -7.11 -3.48 2.06
CA LEU A 111 -6.55 -2.15 2.30
C LEU A 111 -5.26 -1.92 1.50
N VAL A 112 -4.36 -2.91 1.47
CA VAL A 112 -3.13 -2.86 0.66
C VAL A 112 -3.45 -2.80 -0.83
N ALA A 113 -4.45 -3.57 -1.29
CA ALA A 113 -4.87 -3.54 -2.69
C ALA A 113 -5.43 -2.16 -3.08
N GLN A 114 -6.33 -1.60 -2.29
CA GLN A 114 -6.92 -0.27 -2.54
C GLN A 114 -5.86 0.84 -2.55
N LYS A 115 -4.94 0.83 -1.57
CA LYS A 115 -3.80 1.75 -1.54
C LYS A 115 -2.97 1.66 -2.83
N THR A 116 -2.66 0.44 -3.26
CA THR A 116 -1.86 0.21 -4.48
C THR A 116 -2.60 0.69 -5.72
N THR A 117 -3.91 0.42 -5.83
CA THR A 117 -4.75 0.89 -6.94
C THR A 117 -4.78 2.41 -7.02
N ALA A 118 -4.96 3.12 -5.90
CA ALA A 118 -4.92 4.57 -5.87
C ALA A 118 -3.55 5.13 -6.30
N GLN A 119 -2.46 4.53 -5.81
CA GLN A 119 -1.10 4.92 -6.20
C GLN A 119 -0.86 4.76 -7.71
N GLU A 120 -1.33 3.65 -8.29
CA GLU A 120 -1.17 3.39 -9.72
C GLU A 120 -2.04 4.34 -10.57
N SER A 121 -3.23 4.70 -10.09
CA SER A 121 -4.08 5.70 -10.74
C SER A 121 -3.36 7.05 -10.87
N TYR A 122 -2.79 7.57 -9.78
CA TYR A 122 -2.00 8.81 -9.83
C TYR A 122 -0.77 8.67 -10.71
N ARG A 123 -0.05 7.55 -10.62
CA ARG A 123 1.12 7.28 -11.46
C ARG A 123 0.76 7.36 -12.94
N SER A 124 -0.31 6.69 -13.35
CA SER A 124 -0.81 6.70 -14.73
C SER A 124 -1.16 8.11 -15.21
N ILE A 125 -1.88 8.89 -14.39
CA ILE A 125 -2.25 10.26 -14.73
C ILE A 125 -1.00 11.15 -14.92
N LEU A 126 -0.03 11.05 -14.01
CA LEU A 126 1.22 11.83 -14.08
C LEU A 126 2.04 11.48 -15.33
N VAL A 127 2.09 10.20 -15.69
CA VAL A 127 2.83 9.73 -16.88
C VAL A 127 2.18 10.26 -18.16
N HIS A 128 0.85 10.15 -18.28
CA HIS A 128 0.14 10.67 -19.44
C HIS A 128 0.21 12.19 -19.55
N ALA A 129 0.20 12.90 -18.42
CA ALA A 129 0.36 14.35 -18.40
C ALA A 129 1.78 14.77 -18.80
N ALA A 130 2.81 14.04 -18.31
CA ALA A 130 4.20 14.27 -18.70
C ALA A 130 4.45 14.01 -20.19
N GLU A 131 3.87 12.93 -20.74
CA GLU A 131 3.90 12.63 -22.17
C GLU A 131 3.27 13.76 -23.00
N SER A 132 2.10 14.24 -22.57
CA SER A 132 1.39 15.35 -23.23
C SER A 132 2.17 16.66 -23.16
N ALA A 133 2.97 16.85 -22.10
CA ALA A 133 3.85 18.01 -21.92
C ALA A 133 5.20 17.87 -22.66
N GLY A 134 5.45 16.76 -23.36
CA GLY A 134 6.71 16.52 -24.08
C GLY A 134 7.90 16.25 -23.16
N LEU A 135 7.68 15.90 -21.89
CA LEU A 135 8.75 15.52 -20.98
C LEU A 135 9.34 14.16 -21.38
N PRO A 136 10.67 13.96 -21.26
CA PRO A 136 11.29 12.69 -21.58
C PRO A 136 10.77 11.60 -20.63
N MET A 137 10.11 10.57 -21.19
CA MET A 137 9.73 9.40 -20.39
C MET A 137 10.98 8.69 -19.87
N VAL A 138 10.98 8.34 -18.59
CA VAL A 138 12.00 7.48 -18.00
C VAL A 138 11.79 6.05 -18.56
N PRO A 139 12.79 5.45 -19.22
CA PRO A 139 12.68 4.09 -19.75
C PRO A 139 12.41 3.10 -18.61
N GLY A 140 11.26 2.42 -18.66
CA GLY A 140 10.84 1.46 -17.61
C GLY A 140 9.39 1.63 -17.14
N LEU A 141 8.72 2.71 -17.55
CA LEU A 141 7.30 2.93 -17.32
C LEU A 141 6.41 2.34 -18.41
N ASP A 142 6.91 2.34 -19.65
CA ASP A 142 6.25 1.64 -20.74
C ASP A 142 6.61 0.15 -20.72
N SER A 143 5.57 -0.64 -20.92
CA SER A 143 5.57 -2.09 -21.01
C SER A 143 6.76 -2.64 -21.80
N THR A 144 7.85 -2.99 -21.11
CA THR A 144 8.62 -4.13 -21.59
C THR A 144 7.69 -5.33 -21.43
N PRO A 145 7.43 -6.13 -22.48
CA PRO A 145 6.73 -7.39 -22.28
C PRO A 145 7.46 -8.11 -21.16
N ARG A 146 6.74 -8.62 -20.15
CA ARG A 146 7.28 -9.27 -18.93
C ARG A 146 8.31 -10.40 -19.21
N GLN A 147 8.51 -10.74 -20.47
CA GLN A 147 9.49 -11.68 -21.00
C GLN A 147 10.90 -11.09 -21.17
N ALA A 148 11.08 -9.77 -21.33
CA ALA A 148 12.39 -9.19 -21.64
C ALA A 148 13.23 -8.83 -20.40
N VAL A 149 12.57 -8.47 -19.30
CA VAL A 149 13.23 -8.01 -18.07
C VAL A 149 12.53 -8.63 -16.86
N PRO A 150 13.22 -9.43 -16.04
CA PRO A 150 12.67 -9.93 -14.78
C PRO A 150 12.14 -8.81 -13.88
N ALA A 151 11.02 -9.05 -13.19
CA ALA A 151 10.31 -8.06 -12.37
C ALA A 151 11.20 -7.36 -11.32
N TYR A 152 12.28 -8.02 -10.86
CA TYR A 152 13.20 -7.44 -9.89
C TYR A 152 14.05 -6.29 -10.45
N TYR A 153 14.32 -6.25 -11.76
CA TYR A 153 15.07 -5.15 -12.39
C TYR A 153 14.18 -3.96 -12.78
N GLN A 154 12.87 -4.15 -12.91
CA GLN A 154 11.93 -3.05 -13.16
C GLN A 154 11.76 -2.16 -11.93
N ARG A 155 11.89 -2.73 -10.72
CA ARG A 155 11.77 -1.99 -9.45
C ARG A 155 12.90 -0.98 -9.24
N SER A 156 14.10 -1.22 -9.78
CA SER A 156 15.27 -0.32 -9.63
C SER A 156 15.33 0.83 -10.65
N ALA A 157 14.50 0.79 -11.70
CA ALA A 157 14.42 1.85 -12.72
C ALA A 157 13.30 2.88 -12.43
N GLY A 158 12.51 2.66 -11.38
CA GLY A 158 11.25 3.37 -11.11
C GLY A 158 11.33 4.65 -10.26
N ASP A 159 12.53 5.14 -9.92
CA ASP A 159 12.71 6.15 -8.87
C ASP A 159 12.51 7.61 -9.32
N SER A 160 12.30 7.87 -10.60
CA SER A 160 12.06 9.22 -11.11
C SER A 160 10.71 9.29 -11.82
N LEU A 161 9.62 9.21 -11.04
CA LEU A 161 8.31 9.60 -11.53
C LEU A 161 8.26 11.11 -11.78
N PRO A 162 7.58 11.56 -12.85
CA PRO A 162 7.34 12.99 -13.06
C PRO A 162 6.51 13.53 -11.89
N THR A 163 6.94 14.67 -11.36
CA THR A 163 6.22 15.36 -10.28
C THR A 163 5.18 16.31 -10.87
N VAL A 164 4.14 16.62 -10.11
CA VAL A 164 3.16 17.64 -10.49
C VAL A 164 3.84 18.95 -10.85
N ASP A 165 4.80 19.40 -10.04
CA ASP A 165 5.54 20.65 -10.31
C ASP A 165 6.27 20.60 -11.66
N SER A 166 6.95 19.48 -11.99
CA SER A 166 7.65 19.33 -13.29
C SER A 166 6.70 19.33 -14.49
N ILE A 167 5.50 18.76 -14.33
CA ILE A 167 4.47 18.72 -15.38
C ILE A 167 3.88 20.11 -15.57
N LEU A 168 3.57 20.82 -14.47
CA LEU A 168 3.03 22.17 -14.53
C LEU A 168 4.04 23.15 -15.16
N GLU A 169 5.32 23.03 -14.83
CA GLU A 169 6.39 23.82 -15.46
C GLU A 169 6.46 23.57 -16.98
N ALA A 170 6.34 22.31 -17.42
CA ALA A 170 6.38 21.97 -18.84
C ALA A 170 5.12 22.41 -19.61
N LEU A 171 3.94 22.40 -18.96
CA LEU A 171 2.68 22.82 -19.57
C LEU A 171 2.44 24.34 -19.56
N ALA A 172 3.20 25.08 -18.75
CA ALA A 172 3.13 26.55 -18.65
C ALA A 172 3.99 27.28 -19.70
N ILE A 173 4.78 26.56 -20.49
CA ILE A 173 5.59 27.03 -21.62
C ILE A 173 4.79 26.88 -22.92
#